data_AF-A0A1J4ZS44-F1
#
_entry.id   AF-A0A1J4ZS44-F1
#
_cell.length_a   1.000
_cell.length_b   1.000
_cell.length_c   1.000
_cell.angle_alpha   90.00
_cell.angle_beta   90.00
_cell.angle_gamma   90.00
#
_symmetry.space_group_name_H-M   'P 1'
#
loop_
_entity.id
_entity.type
_entity.pdbx_description
1 polymer ?
#
loop_
_entity_poly.entity_id
_entity_poly.type
_entity_poly.pdbx_seq_one_letter_code
_entity_poly.pdbx_strand_id
1 'polypeptide(L)'
;MTQEISMGVQAQIAEIVQQFNETAFRYSMCRYVPRFEGAYLYLDRHDQGRVDPIVRLRWTGDMAGWECEIFRYSSERYESGESLFPESALIDGTVEGAMQAGLQAYPI
;
A
#
# COMPACT_ATOMS: atom_id res chain seq x y z
N MET A 1 3.64 -20.06 10.93
CA MET A 1 2.50 -20.26 10.00
C MET A 1 2.16 -18.91 9.43
N THR A 2 2.19 -18.75 8.11
CA THR A 2 1.79 -17.50 7.46
C THR A 2 0.27 -17.47 7.41
N GLN A 3 -0.38 -16.52 8.08
CA GLN A 3 -1.84 -16.38 8.03
C GLN A 3 -2.24 -15.70 6.72
N GLU A 4 -3.16 -16.28 5.98
CA GLU A 4 -3.72 -15.66 4.77
C GLU A 4 -4.73 -14.57 5.13
N ILE A 5 -4.93 -13.61 4.22
CA ILE A 5 -5.88 -12.53 4.41
C ILE A 5 -7.29 -13.06 4.14
N SER A 6 -8.12 -13.13 5.17
CA SER A 6 -9.51 -13.61 5.04
C SER A 6 -10.36 -12.69 4.14
N MET A 7 -11.42 -13.23 3.54
CA MET A 7 -12.34 -12.44 2.69
C MET A 7 -12.94 -11.23 3.41
N GLY A 8 -13.26 -11.34 4.69
CA GLY A 8 -13.78 -10.21 5.47
C GLY A 8 -12.78 -9.06 5.59
N VAL A 9 -11.51 -9.41 5.80
CA VAL A 9 -10.41 -8.43 5.83
C VAL A 9 -10.16 -7.84 4.44
N GLN A 10 -10.23 -8.66 3.37
CA GLN A 10 -10.11 -8.14 1.99
C GLN A 10 -11.21 -7.12 1.64
N ALA A 11 -12.45 -7.37 2.07
CA ALA A 11 -13.56 -6.43 1.87
C ALA A 11 -13.32 -5.11 2.62
N GLN A 12 -12.89 -5.18 3.88
CA GLN A 12 -12.55 -3.99 4.66
C GLN A 12 -11.39 -3.19 4.03
N ILE A 13 -10.36 -3.86 3.52
CA ILE A 13 -9.26 -3.23 2.80
C ILE A 13 -9.77 -2.52 1.54
N ALA A 14 -10.65 -3.17 0.77
CA ALA A 14 -11.21 -2.58 -0.44
C ALA A 14 -11.96 -1.27 -0.15
N GLU A 15 -12.73 -1.22 0.95
CA GLU A 15 -13.42 0.00 1.40
C GLU A 15 -12.43 1.11 1.77
N ILE A 16 -11.37 0.81 2.52
CA ILE A 16 -10.33 1.78 2.90
C ILE A 16 -9.66 2.35 1.64
N VAL A 17 -9.26 1.48 0.70
CA VAL A 17 -8.60 1.91 -0.54
C VAL A 17 -9.55 2.75 -1.39
N GLN A 18 -10.83 2.40 -1.47
CA GLN A 18 -11.83 3.19 -2.17
C GLN A 18 -11.97 4.60 -1.57
N GLN A 19 -12.17 4.69 -0.25
CA GLN A 19 -12.32 5.98 0.44
C GLN A 19 -11.08 6.87 0.27
N PHE A 20 -9.89 6.26 0.35
CA PHE A 20 -8.64 6.97 0.11
C PHE A 20 -8.57 7.50 -1.32
N ASN A 21 -8.88 6.67 -2.32
CA ASN A 21 -8.87 7.08 -3.73
C ASN A 21 -9.82 8.24 -4.00
N GLU A 22 -11.04 8.19 -3.45
CA GLU A 22 -12.05 9.24 -3.60
C GLU A 22 -11.63 10.57 -2.95
N THR A 23 -10.77 10.51 -1.93
CA THR A 23 -10.28 11.68 -1.19
C THR A 23 -8.99 12.23 -1.80
N ALA A 24 -7.94 11.40 -1.87
CA ALA A 24 -6.60 11.79 -2.28
C ALA A 24 -6.49 12.04 -3.81
N PHE A 25 -7.29 11.35 -4.62
CA PHE A 25 -7.24 11.44 -6.08
C PHE A 25 -8.51 12.00 -6.71
N ARG A 26 -9.34 12.73 -5.95
CA ARG A 26 -10.62 13.28 -6.40
C ARG A 26 -10.58 13.98 -7.77
N TYR A 27 -9.48 14.67 -8.07
CA TYR A 27 -9.29 15.44 -9.31
C TYR A 27 -8.18 14.86 -10.22
N SER A 28 -7.73 13.64 -9.94
CA SER A 28 -6.71 12.93 -10.70
C SER A 28 -7.30 11.68 -11.35
N MET A 29 -6.65 11.19 -12.41
CA MET A 29 -6.93 9.86 -12.97
C MET A 29 -6.16 8.75 -12.24
N CYS A 30 -5.45 9.10 -11.17
CA CYS A 30 -4.69 8.18 -10.33
C CYS A 30 -5.60 7.41 -9.39
N ARG A 31 -5.24 6.15 -9.11
CA ARG A 31 -5.87 5.35 -8.04
C ARG A 31 -4.95 4.24 -7.58
N TYR A 32 -5.00 3.91 -6.30
CA TYR A 32 -4.48 2.64 -5.81
C TYR A 32 -5.41 1.48 -6.20
N VAL A 33 -4.81 0.36 -6.54
CA VAL A 33 -5.48 -0.89 -6.89
C VAL A 33 -4.96 -1.98 -5.95
N PRO A 34 -5.80 -2.53 -5.06
CA PRO A 34 -5.39 -3.58 -4.16
C PRO A 34 -5.32 -4.92 -4.91
N ARG A 35 -4.24 -5.67 -4.68
CA ARG A 35 -4.05 -7.03 -5.18
C ARG A 35 -3.61 -7.94 -4.03
N PHE A 36 -4.37 -9.00 -3.78
CA PHE A 36 -4.13 -9.91 -2.67
C PHE A 36 -3.41 -11.18 -3.16
N GLU A 37 -2.36 -11.60 -2.45
CA GLU A 37 -1.61 -12.82 -2.78
C GLU A 37 -1.11 -13.48 -1.49
N GLY A 38 -1.75 -14.58 -1.09
CA GLY A 38 -1.46 -15.27 0.17
C GLY A 38 -1.63 -14.35 1.38
N ALA A 39 -0.51 -14.06 2.05
CA ALA A 39 -0.47 -13.18 3.22
C ALA A 39 -0.10 -11.72 2.88
N TYR A 40 -0.05 -11.36 1.60
CA TYR A 40 0.37 -10.04 1.16
C TYR A 40 -0.76 -9.28 0.49
N LEU A 41 -0.81 -7.99 0.78
CA LEU A 41 -1.55 -6.98 0.04
C LEU A 41 -0.54 -6.16 -0.76
N TYR A 42 -0.72 -6.10 -2.07
CA TYR A 42 -0.01 -5.19 -2.95
C TYR A 42 -0.91 -4.00 -3.26
N LEU A 43 -0.38 -2.81 -3.08
CA LEU A 43 -1.01 -1.56 -3.46
C LEU A 43 -0.26 -1.02 -4.67
N ASP A 44 -0.70 -1.48 -5.83
CA ASP A 44 -0.24 -0.97 -7.12
C ASP A 44 -0.94 0.37 -7.38
N ARG A 45 -0.31 1.31 -8.09
CA ARG A 45 -0.94 2.58 -8.46
C ARG A 45 -1.11 2.66 -9.96
N HIS A 46 -2.34 3.01 -10.36
CA HIS A 46 -2.66 3.25 -11.75
C HIS A 46 -2.48 4.74 -12.06
N ASP A 47 -1.40 5.10 -12.76
CA ASP A 47 -1.09 6.46 -13.18
C ASP A 47 -1.21 6.58 -14.71
N GLN A 48 -2.21 7.34 -15.18
CA GLN A 48 -2.39 7.68 -16.61
C GLN A 48 -2.27 6.50 -17.59
N GLY A 49 -2.75 5.31 -17.20
CA GLY A 49 -2.75 4.11 -18.03
C GLY A 49 -1.59 3.14 -17.78
N ARG A 50 -0.72 3.43 -16.82
CA ARG A 50 0.30 2.50 -16.31
C ARG A 50 -0.09 2.02 -14.93
N VAL A 51 0.18 0.75 -14.64
CA VAL A 51 0.04 0.19 -13.29
C VAL A 51 1.43 -0.13 -12.81
N ASP A 52 1.84 0.58 -11.76
CA ASP A 52 3.18 0.46 -11.21
C ASP A 52 3.13 0.02 -9.74
N PRO A 53 4.04 -0.85 -9.29
CA PRO A 53 4.11 -1.27 -7.90
C PRO A 53 4.57 -0.11 -7.01
N ILE A 54 3.86 0.15 -5.92
CA ILE A 54 4.22 1.22 -4.97
C ILE A 54 4.51 0.66 -3.59
N VAL A 55 3.57 -0.08 -2.99
CA VAL A 55 3.70 -0.58 -1.62
C VAL A 55 3.21 -2.01 -1.52
N ARG A 56 3.88 -2.81 -0.68
CA ARG A 56 3.42 -4.13 -0.25
C ARG A 56 3.26 -4.13 1.26
N LEU A 57 2.21 -4.77 1.73
CA LEU A 57 1.93 -4.98 3.14
C LEU A 57 1.84 -6.47 3.42
N ARG A 58 2.49 -6.94 4.49
CA ARG A 58 2.36 -8.31 4.99
C ARG A 58 1.35 -8.37 6.12
N TRP A 59 0.42 -9.31 6.03
CA TRP A 59 -0.58 -9.57 7.05
C TRP A 59 0.07 -10.21 8.28
N THR A 60 -0.12 -9.55 9.43
CA THR A 60 0.37 -10.01 10.73
C THR A 60 -0.73 -10.69 11.56
N GLY A 61 -1.98 -10.61 11.12
CA GLY A 61 -3.16 -11.00 11.90
C GLY A 61 -3.90 -9.81 12.51
N ASP A 62 -3.37 -8.59 12.37
CA ASP A 62 -3.93 -7.36 12.94
C ASP A 62 -4.05 -6.26 11.87
N MET A 63 -5.22 -5.63 11.79
CA MET A 63 -5.53 -4.56 10.84
C MET A 63 -4.77 -3.25 11.13
N ALA A 64 -4.28 -3.08 12.36
CA ALA A 64 -3.46 -1.95 12.78
C ALA A 64 -1.95 -2.28 12.87
N GLY A 65 -1.54 -3.48 12.43
CA GLY A 65 -0.19 -3.99 12.64
C GLY A 65 0.49 -4.53 11.39
N TRP A 66 0.25 -3.94 10.21
CA TRP A 66 0.83 -4.40 8.95
C TRP A 66 2.32 -4.09 8.86
N GLU A 67 3.11 -5.05 8.36
CA GLU A 67 4.50 -4.80 7.98
C GLU A 67 4.51 -4.21 6.56
N CYS A 68 4.95 -2.96 6.39
CA CYS A 68 4.88 -2.25 5.11
C CYS A 68 6.26 -2.06 4.48
N GLU A 69 6.31 -2.28 3.16
CA GLU A 69 7.51 -2.13 2.34
C GLU A 69 7.18 -1.32 1.08
N ILE A 70 8.03 -0.37 0.73
CA ILE A 70 7.88 0.47 -0.47
C ILE A 70 8.75 -0.13 -1.58
N PHE A 71 8.23 -0.15 -2.80
CA PHE A 71 8.94 -0.65 -3.96
C PHE A 71 10.04 0.33 -4.39
N ARG A 72 11.31 -0.09 -4.35
CA ARG A 72 12.46 0.68 -4.85
C ARG A 72 12.72 0.35 -6.32
N TYR A 73 12.45 1.30 -7.23
CA TYR A 73 12.68 1.11 -8.66
C TYR A 73 14.14 0.85 -9.06
N SER A 74 15.12 1.43 -8.36
CA SER A 74 16.53 1.24 -8.70
C SER A 74 17.07 -0.15 -8.38
N SER A 75 16.40 -0.90 -7.49
CA SER A 75 16.74 -2.29 -7.15
C SER A 75 15.67 -3.30 -7.56
N GLU A 76 14.54 -2.83 -8.10
CA GLU A 76 13.35 -3.62 -8.46
C GLU A 76 12.85 -4.51 -7.31
N ARG A 77 12.90 -4.01 -6.08
CA ARG A 77 12.57 -4.77 -4.86
C ARG A 77 11.75 -3.96 -3.88
N TYR A 78 10.93 -4.65 -3.10
CA TYR A 78 10.29 -4.08 -1.91
C TYR A 78 11.30 -4.00 -0.77
N GLU A 79 11.38 -2.84 -0.14
CA GLU A 79 12.25 -2.59 1.01
C GLU A 79 11.47 -1.82 2.08
N SER A 80 11.84 -2.00 3.35
CA SER A 80 11.20 -1.27 4.45
C SER A 80 11.23 0.23 4.17
N GLY A 81 10.08 0.91 4.32
CA GLY A 81 9.99 2.34 4.03
C GLY A 81 10.98 3.19 4.83
N GLU A 82 11.32 2.78 6.06
CA GLU A 82 12.38 3.40 6.87
C GLU A 82 13.75 3.41 6.16
N SER A 83 14.07 2.39 5.36
CA SER A 83 15.33 2.31 4.62
C SER A 83 15.38 3.23 3.40
N LEU A 84 14.22 3.65 2.90
CA LEU A 84 14.09 4.56 1.76
C LEU A 84 13.89 6.01 2.22
N PHE A 85 13.15 6.20 3.30
CA PHE A 85 12.74 7.48 3.84
C PHE A 85 12.83 7.42 5.38
N PRO A 86 14.05 7.56 5.96
CA PRO A 86 14.27 7.45 7.40
C PRO A 86 13.53 8.52 8.22
N GLU A 87 13.06 9.59 7.56
CA GLU A 87 12.27 10.65 8.18
C GLU A 87 10.75 10.42 8.04
N SER A 88 10.31 9.38 7.32
CA SER A 88 8.88 9.10 7.11
C SER A 88 8.30 8.32 8.28
N ALA A 89 7.67 9.04 9.20
CA ALA A 89 6.84 8.47 10.27
C ALA A 89 5.49 7.91 9.76
N LEU A 90 5.32 7.71 8.45
CA LEU A 90 4.02 7.41 7.83
C LEU A 90 3.64 5.93 7.83
N ILE A 91 4.59 5.02 8.08
CA ILE A 91 4.27 3.60 8.25
C ILE A 91 3.83 3.41 9.70
N ASP A 92 2.57 3.73 9.96
CA ASP A 92 1.90 3.54 11.25
C ASP A 92 1.33 2.12 11.43
N GLY A 93 1.59 1.23 10.47
CA GLY A 93 1.07 -0.14 10.46
C GLY A 93 -0.33 -0.26 9.87
N THR A 94 -0.90 0.81 9.28
CA THR A 94 -2.22 0.78 8.64
C THR A 94 -2.14 0.77 7.12
N VAL A 95 -3.21 0.32 6.47
CA VAL A 95 -3.35 0.34 5.00
C VAL A 95 -3.37 1.78 4.46
N GLU A 96 -3.98 2.72 5.20
CA GLU A 96 -4.01 4.12 4.82
C GLU A 96 -2.63 4.78 4.93
N GLY A 97 -1.93 4.57 6.05
CA GLY A 97 -0.56 5.05 6.25
C GLY A 97 0.38 4.52 5.16
N ALA A 98 0.22 3.27 4.75
CA ALA A 98 0.95 2.70 3.62
C ALA A 98 0.67 3.43 2.29
N MET A 99 -0.59 3.76 1.96
CA MET A 99 -0.92 4.56 0.77
C MET A 99 -0.32 5.97 0.84
N GLN A 100 -0.35 6.60 2.01
CA GLN A 100 0.28 7.92 2.23
C GLN A 100 1.80 7.85 2.06
N ALA A 101 2.45 6.83 2.62
CA ALA A 101 3.87 6.61 2.47
C ALA A 101 4.25 6.39 0.99
N GLY A 102 3.43 5.64 0.26
CA GLY A 102 3.59 5.46 -1.18
C GLY A 102 3.49 6.76 -1.98
N LEU A 103 2.57 7.67 -1.62
CA LEU A 103 2.47 8.99 -2.24
C LEU A 103 3.63 9.91 -1.91
N GLN A 104 4.13 9.87 -0.67
CA GLN A 104 5.31 10.63 -0.30
C GLN A 104 6.56 10.13 -1.04
N ALA A 105 6.69 8.80 -1.19
CA ALA A 105 7.81 8.18 -1.89
C ALA A 105 7.81 8.51 -3.39
N TYR A 106 6.63 8.47 -4.01
CA TYR A 106 6.42 8.68 -5.44
C TYR A 106 5.27 9.66 -5.67
N PRO A 107 5.50 10.98 -5.58
CA PRO A 107 4.46 11.99 -5.82
C PRO A 107 3.89 11.91 -7.25
N ILE A 108 2.66 12.42 -7.42
CA ILE A 108 1.92 12.49 -8.69
C ILE A 108 2.13 13.85 -9.35
#